data_AF-E2BPZ4-F1
#
_entry.id   AF-E2BPZ4-F1
#
_cell.length_a   1.000
_cell.length_b   1.000
_cell.length_c   1.000
_cell.angle_alpha   90.00
_cell.angle_beta   90.00
_cell.angle_gamma   90.00
#
_symmetry.space_group_name_H-M   'P 1'
#
loop_
_entity.id
_entity.type
_entity.pdbx_description
1 polymer ?
#
loop_
_entity_poly.entity_id
_entity_poly.type
_entity_poly.pdbx_seq_one_letter_code
_entity_poly.pdbx_strand_id
1 'polypeptide(L)'
;ERKKNIQQEFRQKLRLLMDVVKQGIGTSNDGNTARKFFQNPSVTAEIIELDELIIRKFAILLQTIAFGLEINPEKFDTFAKDLARFVTEKYGWYYMSASVHKILFHGADI
;
A
#
# COMPACT_ATOMS: atom_id res chain seq x y z
N GLU A 1 -15.21 2.86 15.75
CA GLU A 1 -14.27 2.46 16.83
C GLU A 1 -12.94 1.98 16.27
N ARG A 2 -12.92 0.89 15.48
CA ARG A 2 -11.71 0.31 14.84
C ARG A 2 -10.74 1.33 14.22
N LYS A 3 -11.25 2.26 13.39
CA LYS A 3 -10.42 3.30 12.75
C LYS A 3 -9.63 4.14 13.76
N LYS A 4 -10.26 4.56 14.87
CA LYS A 4 -9.58 5.38 15.89
C LYS A 4 -8.47 4.59 16.58
N ASN A 5 -8.69 3.30 16.85
CA ASN A 5 -7.68 2.42 17.45
C ASN A 5 -6.48 2.27 16.53
N ILE A 6 -6.71 1.97 15.24
CA ILE A 6 -5.66 1.91 14.22
C ILE A 6 -4.86 3.22 14.16
N GLN A 7 -5.55 4.38 14.15
CA GLN A 7 -4.89 5.68 14.15
C GLN A 7 -4.03 5.92 15.40
N GLN A 8 -4.51 5.50 16.58
CA GLN A 8 -3.76 5.60 17.82
C GLN A 8 -2.53 4.68 17.82
N GLU A 9 -2.67 3.44 17.37
CA GLU A 9 -1.57 2.47 17.24
C GLU A 9 -0.47 2.99 16.30
N PHE A 10 -0.84 3.54 15.13
CA PHE A 10 0.13 4.19 14.23
C PHE A 10 0.86 5.36 14.89
N ARG A 11 0.15 6.16 15.69
CA ARG A 11 0.75 7.27 16.43
C ARG A 11 1.71 6.79 17.51
N GLN A 12 1.36 5.71 18.23
CA GLN A 12 2.16 5.20 19.34
C GLN A 12 3.38 4.41 18.85
N LYS A 13 3.19 3.46 17.93
CA LYS A 13 4.25 2.54 17.46
C LYS A 13 5.16 3.16 16.40
N LEU A 14 4.61 3.96 15.48
CA LEU A 14 5.35 4.49 14.32
C LEU A 14 5.50 6.02 14.33
N ARG A 15 5.00 6.71 15.37
CA ARG A 15 4.97 8.19 15.45
C ARG A 15 4.37 8.80 14.17
N LEU A 16 3.34 8.15 13.64
CA LEU A 16 2.73 8.46 12.35
C LEU A 16 1.28 8.91 12.55
N LEU A 17 0.94 10.08 12.04
CA LEU A 17 -0.45 10.56 12.00
C LEU A 17 -1.10 10.05 10.70
N MET A 18 -1.83 8.95 10.79
CA MET A 18 -2.56 8.36 9.67
C MET A 18 -4.00 8.86 9.59
N ASP A 19 -4.43 9.23 8.39
CA ASP A 19 -5.82 9.53 8.04
C ASP A 19 -6.52 10.56 8.94
N VAL A 20 -5.76 11.56 9.38
CA VAL A 20 -6.26 12.69 10.19
C VAL A 20 -6.71 13.81 9.24
N VAL A 21 -7.96 14.26 9.38
CA VAL A 21 -8.51 15.33 8.54
C VAL A 21 -7.77 16.65 8.80
N LYS A 22 -7.29 17.28 7.72
CA LYS A 22 -6.74 18.64 7.71
C LYS A 22 -7.80 19.55 7.08
N GLN A 23 -8.30 20.53 7.83
CA GLN A 23 -9.37 21.42 7.36
C GLN A 23 -9.01 22.06 6.01
N GLY A 24 -9.85 21.84 4.99
CA GLY A 24 -9.70 22.41 3.65
C GLY A 24 -8.65 21.79 2.72
N ILE A 25 -7.84 20.81 3.18
CA ILE A 25 -6.68 20.30 2.42
C ILE A 25 -6.70 18.75 2.25
N GLY A 26 -7.66 18.07 2.88
CA GLY A 26 -7.81 16.61 2.79
C GLY A 26 -7.39 15.91 4.08
N THR A 27 -6.52 14.91 4.00
CA THR A 27 -6.05 14.14 5.17
C THR A 27 -4.54 14.24 5.35
N SER A 28 -4.02 13.68 6.44
CA SER A 28 -2.58 13.57 6.70
C SER A 28 -1.88 12.52 5.82
N ASN A 29 -2.60 11.85 4.91
CA ASN A 29 -2.05 10.87 4.00
C ASN A 29 -1.38 11.56 2.79
N ASP A 30 -0.15 12.02 2.99
CA ASP A 30 0.72 12.53 1.94
C ASP A 30 1.83 11.52 1.59
N GLY A 31 2.73 11.88 0.66
CA GLY A 31 3.83 11.01 0.25
C GLY A 31 4.80 10.64 1.39
N ASN A 32 4.97 11.52 2.39
CA ASN A 32 5.79 11.21 3.56
C ASN A 32 5.11 10.18 4.46
N THR A 33 3.79 10.29 4.61
CA THR A 33 2.99 9.32 5.34
C THR A 33 2.99 7.96 4.66
N ALA A 34 2.78 7.91 3.34
CA ALA A 34 2.83 6.67 2.56
C ALA A 34 4.20 5.99 2.65
N ARG A 35 5.29 6.75 2.54
CA ARG A 35 6.65 6.21 2.69
C ARG A 35 6.87 5.58 4.07
N LYS A 36 6.44 6.24 5.15
CA LYS A 36 6.55 5.68 6.52
C LYS A 36 5.67 4.44 6.71
N PHE A 37 4.48 4.41 6.12
CA PHE A 37 3.59 3.24 6.16
C PHE A 37 4.26 1.98 5.60
N PHE A 38 4.98 2.10 4.48
CA PHE A 38 5.67 0.99 3.83
C PHE A 38 7.08 0.68 4.38
N GLN A 39 7.64 1.54 5.24
CA GLN A 39 8.99 1.36 5.81
C GLN A 39 9.10 0.18 6.78
N ASN A 40 8.03 -0.11 7.55
CA ASN A 40 8.01 -1.21 8.51
C ASN A 40 6.81 -2.13 8.26
N PRO A 41 6.84 -2.97 7.22
CA PRO A 41 5.70 -3.79 6.82
C PRO A 41 5.14 -4.66 7.94
N SER A 42 6.01 -5.21 8.81
CA SER A 42 5.59 -6.06 9.93
C SER A 42 4.77 -5.31 10.97
N VAL A 43 5.26 -4.14 11.42
CA VAL A 43 4.51 -3.30 12.37
C VAL A 43 3.23 -2.78 11.74
N THR A 44 3.26 -2.38 10.47
CA THR A 44 2.06 -1.91 9.76
C THR A 44 1.03 -3.04 9.65
N ALA A 45 1.45 -4.25 9.29
CA ALA A 45 0.60 -5.45 9.19
C ALA A 45 -0.09 -5.78 10.51
N GLU A 46 0.67 -5.73 11.60
CA GLU A 46 0.17 -5.92 12.95
C GLU A 46 -0.91 -4.89 13.30
N ILE A 47 -0.65 -3.59 13.04
CA ILE A 47 -1.58 -2.50 13.37
C ILE A 47 -2.90 -2.62 12.61
N ILE A 48 -2.85 -2.93 11.31
CA ILE A 48 -4.05 -2.98 10.45
C ILE A 48 -4.66 -4.38 10.34
N GLU A 49 -4.06 -5.38 10.97
CA GLU A 49 -4.45 -6.80 10.90
C GLU A 49 -4.57 -7.32 9.45
N LEU A 50 -3.58 -6.99 8.62
CA LEU A 50 -3.43 -7.53 7.26
C LEU A 50 -2.21 -8.42 7.15
N ASP A 51 -2.18 -9.25 6.11
CA ASP A 51 -1.02 -10.08 5.80
C ASP A 51 0.19 -9.22 5.46
N GLU A 52 1.30 -9.38 6.19
CA GLU A 52 2.53 -8.64 5.95
C GLU A 52 3.03 -8.74 4.49
N LEU A 53 2.81 -9.87 3.84
CA LEU A 53 3.21 -10.11 2.46
C LEU A 53 2.54 -9.14 1.48
N ILE A 54 1.27 -8.75 1.72
CA ILE A 54 0.59 -7.77 0.86
C ILE A 54 1.29 -6.41 0.94
N ILE A 55 1.66 -6.00 2.15
CA ILE A 55 2.30 -4.70 2.41
C ILE A 55 3.70 -4.69 1.80
N ARG A 56 4.46 -5.78 1.96
CA ARG A 56 5.80 -5.92 1.36
C ARG A 56 5.75 -5.90 -0.15
N LYS A 57 4.83 -6.65 -0.77
CA LYS A 57 4.72 -6.70 -2.23
C LYS A 57 4.31 -5.34 -2.82
N PHE A 58 3.36 -4.64 -2.20
CA PHE A 58 3.05 -3.27 -2.61
C PHE A 58 4.22 -2.31 -2.39
N ALA A 59 4.98 -2.44 -1.29
CA ALA A 59 6.16 -1.61 -1.06
C ALA A 59 7.21 -1.79 -2.18
N ILE A 60 7.49 -3.04 -2.59
CA ILE A 60 8.42 -3.36 -3.68
C ILE A 60 7.91 -2.78 -5.01
N LEU A 61 6.63 -2.98 -5.31
CA LEU A 61 6.01 -2.49 -6.55
C LEU A 61 6.11 -0.96 -6.66
N LEU A 62 5.73 -0.25 -5.60
CA LEU A 62 5.74 1.20 -5.56
C LEU A 62 7.18 1.76 -5.58
N GLN A 63 8.13 1.11 -4.91
CA GLN A 63 9.55 1.48 -4.98
C GLN A 63 10.12 1.30 -6.37
N THR A 64 9.80 0.18 -7.03
CA THR A 64 10.23 -0.09 -8.42
C THR A 64 9.76 1.02 -9.36
N ILE A 65 8.48 1.42 -9.26
CA ILE A 65 7.92 2.52 -10.06
C ILE A 65 8.58 3.86 -9.72
N ALA A 66 8.84 4.13 -8.44
CA ALA A 66 9.40 5.40 -7.99
C ALA A 66 10.91 5.54 -8.25
N PHE A 67 11.62 4.44 -8.56
CA PHE A 67 13.08 4.45 -8.70
C PHE A 67 13.55 5.17 -9.97
N GLY A 68 12.70 5.25 -11.00
CA GLY A 68 12.98 6.00 -12.23
C GLY A 68 14.04 5.37 -13.14
N LEU A 69 14.38 4.09 -12.94
CA LEU A 69 15.20 3.31 -13.86
C LEU A 69 14.35 2.49 -14.81
N GLU A 70 14.97 1.96 -15.87
CA GLU A 70 14.32 0.99 -16.75
C GLU A 70 13.89 -0.26 -15.96
N ILE A 71 12.62 -0.61 -16.11
CA ILE A 71 12.00 -1.78 -15.49
C ILE A 71 11.78 -2.81 -16.60
N ASN A 72 12.13 -4.07 -16.35
CA ASN A 72 11.78 -5.15 -17.27
C ASN A 72 10.25 -5.38 -17.22
N PRO A 73 9.51 -5.14 -18.32
CA PRO A 73 8.05 -5.16 -18.30
C PRO A 73 7.48 -6.56 -18.02
N GLU A 74 8.12 -7.63 -18.54
CA GLU A 74 7.67 -9.01 -18.31
C GLU A 74 7.79 -9.42 -16.83
N LYS A 75 8.90 -9.06 -16.18
CA LYS A 75 9.11 -9.33 -14.75
C LYS A 75 8.17 -8.51 -13.88
N PHE A 76 7.93 -7.25 -14.26
CA PHE A 76 6.98 -6.39 -13.57
C PHE A 76 5.56 -6.94 -13.67
N ASP A 77 5.11 -7.28 -14.88
CA ASP A 77 3.78 -7.83 -15.15
C ASP A 77 3.54 -9.15 -14.39
N THR A 78 4.53 -10.05 -14.41
CA THR A 78 4.47 -11.30 -13.63
C THR A 78 4.30 -11.03 -12.14
N PHE A 79 5.12 -10.13 -11.57
CA PHE A 79 5.03 -9.76 -10.15
C PHE A 79 3.69 -9.10 -9.80
N ALA A 80 3.19 -8.22 -10.68
CA ALA A 80 1.94 -7.50 -10.52
C ALA A 80 0.72 -8.43 -10.57
N LYS A 81 0.68 -9.36 -11.53
CA LYS A 81 -0.38 -10.38 -11.65
C LYS A 81 -0.36 -11.38 -10.49
N ASP A 82 0.82 -11.79 -10.03
CA ASP A 82 0.95 -12.65 -8.85
C ASP A 82 0.44 -11.96 -7.58
N LEU A 83 0.70 -10.65 -7.43
CA LEU A 83 0.12 -9.86 -6.36
C LEU A 83 -1.40 -9.74 -6.52
N ALA A 84 -1.91 -9.45 -7.73
CA ALA A 84 -3.34 -9.34 -8.00
C ALA A 84 -4.10 -10.63 -7.64
N ARG A 85 -3.57 -11.79 -8.03
CA ARG A 85 -4.10 -13.11 -7.66
C ARG A 85 -4.15 -13.27 -6.13
N PHE A 86 -3.03 -13.00 -5.45
CA PHE A 86 -2.95 -13.10 -3.99
C PHE A 86 -3.97 -12.19 -3.28
N VAL A 87 -4.11 -10.94 -3.71
CA VAL A 87 -5.09 -10.01 -3.13
C VAL A 87 -6.52 -10.48 -3.39
N THR A 88 -6.81 -11.00 -4.58
CA THR A 88 -8.15 -11.46 -4.96
C THR A 88 -8.54 -12.71 -4.16
N GLU A 89 -7.63 -13.66 -4.00
CA GLU A 89 -7.86 -14.89 -3.22
C GLU A 89 -8.10 -14.58 -1.74
N LYS A 90 -7.32 -13.65 -1.14
CA LYS A 90 -7.37 -13.37 0.29
C LYS A 90 -8.39 -12.30 0.69
N TYR A 91 -8.62 -11.33 -0.19
CA TYR A 91 -9.39 -10.11 0.08
C TYR A 91 -10.42 -9.80 -1.02
N GLY A 92 -10.86 -10.80 -1.79
CA GLY A 92 -11.81 -10.63 -2.90
C GLY A 92 -13.18 -10.05 -2.52
N TRP A 93 -13.49 -9.95 -1.22
CA TRP A 93 -14.65 -9.23 -0.71
C TRP A 93 -14.52 -7.70 -0.78
N TYR A 94 -13.31 -7.17 -0.99
CA TYR A 94 -13.05 -5.73 -1.15
C TYR A 94 -12.58 -5.41 -2.57
N TYR A 95 -13.37 -4.60 -3.29
CA TYR A 95 -13.01 -4.18 -4.64
C TYR A 95 -11.72 -3.34 -4.64
N MET A 96 -10.80 -3.67 -5.53
CA MET A 96 -9.58 -2.88 -5.73
C MET A 96 -9.95 -1.46 -6.21
N SER A 97 -9.23 -0.45 -5.70
CA SER A 97 -9.39 0.90 -6.23
C SER A 97 -8.88 0.98 -7.68
N ALA A 98 -9.39 1.94 -8.46
CA ALA A 98 -8.99 2.12 -9.85
C ALA A 98 -7.46 2.29 -10.01
N SER A 99 -6.80 2.97 -9.08
CA SER A 99 -5.33 3.13 -9.10
C SER A 99 -4.61 1.81 -8.84
N VAL A 100 -5.06 0.99 -7.89
CA VAL A 100 -4.48 -0.34 -7.63
C VAL A 100 -4.71 -1.25 -8.84
N HIS A 101 -5.93 -1.27 -9.38
CA HIS A 101 -6.25 -2.06 -10.57
C HIS A 101 -5.37 -1.67 -11.76
N LYS A 102 -5.24 -0.36 -12.03
CA LYS A 102 -4.38 0.14 -13.12
C LYS A 102 -2.94 -0.29 -12.96
N ILE A 103 -2.36 -0.18 -11.75
CA ILE A 103 -0.98 -0.61 -11.52
C ILE A 103 -0.84 -2.13 -11.71
N LEU A 104 -1.78 -2.93 -11.19
CA LEU A 104 -1.65 -4.39 -11.18
C LEU A 104 -1.94 -5.07 -12.51
N PHE A 105 -2.85 -4.51 -13.32
CA PHE A 105 -3.30 -5.12 -14.58
C PHE A 105 -2.82 -4.38 -15.83
N HIS A 106 -2.49 -3.09 -15.72
CA HIS A 106 -2.09 -2.24 -16.85
C HIS A 106 -0.74 -1.57 -16.63
N GLY A 107 -0.06 -1.79 -15.49
CA GLY A 107 1.16 -1.07 -15.15
C GLY A 107 2.34 -1.38 -16.06
N ALA A 108 2.36 -2.57 -16.69
CA ALA A 108 3.41 -2.96 -17.64
C ALA A 108 3.21 -2.38 -19.04
N ASP A 109 2.01 -1.90 -19.36
CA ASP A 109 1.64 -1.36 -20.68
C ASP A 109 1.79 0.18 -20.77
N ILE A 110 2.18 0.84 -19.67
CA ILE A 110 2.33 2.30 -19.52
C ILE A 110 3.80 2.67 -19.61
#